data_AF-A0A7J6UE49-F1
#
_entry.id   AF-A0A7J6UE49-F1
#
_cell.length_a   1.000
_cell.length_b   1.000
_cell.length_c   1.000
_cell.angle_alpha   90.00
_cell.angle_beta   90.00
_cell.angle_gamma   90.00
#
_symmetry.space_group_name_H-M   'P 1'
#
loop_
_entity.id
_entity.type
_entity.pdbx_description
1 polymer ?
#
loop_
_entity_poly.entity_id
_entity_poly.type
_entity_poly.pdbx_seq_one_letter_code
_entity_poly.pdbx_strand_id
1 'polypeptide(L)'
;MSRDMLARVTSGTAMYNNSLAVASSPILTKLKSLYYRTFLKAYGYAGRFASVVLTNSTWTDSRIKAIWQVPTTVVYPPADLRRGSGEGPRRGSDLRPNLVVSLSQFRREKNQSLQLEAFAKV
;
A
#
# COMPACT_ATOMS: atom_id res chain seq x y z
N MET A 1 -7.43 2.65 3.00
CA MET A 1 -6.98 3.64 4.00
C MET A 1 -7.03 2.99 5.37
N SER A 2 -5.90 2.70 6.01
CA SER A 2 -5.80 1.74 7.12
C SER A 2 -5.58 2.40 8.48
N ARG A 3 -5.79 1.64 9.57
CA ARG A 3 -5.40 2.04 10.93
C ARG A 3 -3.92 2.48 11.02
N ASP A 4 -3.07 2.00 10.12
CA ASP A 4 -1.67 2.46 10.05
C ASP A 4 -1.57 3.93 9.69
N MET A 5 -2.45 4.47 8.84
CA MET A 5 -2.41 5.91 8.56
C MET A 5 -2.79 6.74 9.78
N LEU A 6 -3.74 6.27 10.61
CA LEU A 6 -4.06 6.93 11.86
C LEU A 6 -2.87 6.84 12.84
N ALA A 7 -2.30 5.65 13.01
CA ALA A 7 -1.12 5.42 13.85
C ALA A 7 0.07 6.30 13.43
N ARG A 8 0.27 6.48 12.12
CA ARG A 8 1.35 7.30 11.53
C ARG A 8 1.15 8.80 11.73
N VAL A 9 -0.08 9.28 11.71
CA VAL A 9 -0.37 10.69 11.99
C VAL A 9 -0.18 10.95 13.47
N THR A 10 -0.63 10.04 14.34
CA THR A 10 -0.39 10.14 15.78
C THR A 10 1.08 9.98 16.17
N SER A 11 1.90 9.28 15.37
CA SER A 11 3.35 9.17 15.60
C SER A 11 4.16 10.36 15.09
N GLY A 12 3.53 11.36 14.45
CA GLY A 12 4.20 12.58 13.97
C GLY A 12 5.24 12.34 12.87
N THR A 13 5.27 11.17 12.26
CA THR A 13 6.32 10.83 11.28
C THR A 13 5.99 11.46 9.94
N ALA A 14 6.92 12.26 9.39
CA ALA A 14 6.73 12.89 8.08
C ALA A 14 6.85 11.84 6.95
N MET A 15 5.89 11.83 6.02
CA MET A 15 5.89 10.94 4.86
C MET A 15 5.04 11.55 3.73
N TYR A 16 4.93 10.86 2.58
CA TYR A 16 4.13 11.36 1.45
C TYR A 16 2.69 11.74 1.80
N ASN A 17 2.09 11.07 2.81
CA ASN A 17 0.74 11.37 3.33
C ASN A 17 0.71 12.24 4.60
N ASN A 18 1.86 12.63 5.15
CA ASN A 18 1.96 13.47 6.36
C ASN A 18 3.07 14.51 6.20
N SER A 19 2.71 15.74 5.85
CA SER A 19 3.69 16.82 5.63
C SER A 19 4.35 17.25 6.94
N LEU A 20 5.58 17.77 6.83
CA LEU A 20 6.34 18.31 7.97
C LEU A 20 5.56 19.38 8.74
N ALA A 21 4.81 20.24 8.05
CA ALA A 21 3.98 21.28 8.67
C ALA A 21 2.83 20.71 9.53
N VAL A 22 2.28 19.55 9.15
CA VAL A 22 1.26 18.89 9.96
C VAL A 22 1.90 18.14 11.12
N ALA A 23 3.02 17.45 10.87
CA ALA A 23 3.78 16.72 11.88
C ALA A 23 4.35 17.62 12.99
N SER A 24 4.78 18.84 12.65
CA SER A 24 5.37 19.80 13.60
C SER A 24 4.33 20.55 14.43
N SER A 25 3.06 20.56 14.02
CA SER A 25 1.98 21.25 14.71
C SER A 25 1.07 20.28 15.47
N PRO A 26 1.01 20.36 16.81
CA PRO A 26 0.15 19.49 17.63
C PRO A 26 -1.33 19.65 17.29
N ILE A 27 -1.74 20.87 16.91
CA ILE A 27 -3.14 21.21 16.58
C ILE A 27 -3.51 20.60 15.22
N LEU A 28 -2.66 20.79 14.20
CA LEU A 28 -2.92 20.23 12.86
C LEU A 28 -2.88 18.70 12.87
N THR A 29 -1.97 18.11 13.67
CA THR A 29 -1.95 16.65 13.89
C THR A 29 -3.23 16.15 14.55
N LYS A 30 -3.73 16.83 15.60
CA LYS A 30 -5.01 16.47 16.25
C LYS A 30 -6.19 16.61 15.29
N LEU A 31 -6.26 17.70 14.52
CA LEU A 31 -7.33 17.94 13.55
C LEU A 31 -7.34 16.85 12.46
N LYS A 32 -6.17 16.54 11.90
CA LYS A 32 -6.04 15.48 10.89
C LYS A 32 -6.34 14.09 11.45
N SER A 33 -5.96 13.83 12.70
CA SER A 33 -6.31 12.59 13.40
C SER A 33 -7.81 12.47 13.61
N LEU A 34 -8.47 13.56 14.02
CA LEU A 34 -9.93 13.60 14.15
C LEU A 34 -10.59 13.32 12.81
N TYR A 35 -10.19 14.02 11.75
CA TYR A 35 -10.67 13.80 10.38
C TYR A 35 -10.59 12.31 9.98
N TYR A 36 -9.44 11.68 10.18
CA TYR A 36 -9.28 10.27 9.83
C TYR A 36 -10.11 9.32 10.69
N ARG A 37 -10.34 9.63 11.98
CA ARG A 37 -11.25 8.85 12.83
C ARG A 37 -12.69 8.96 12.34
N THR A 38 -13.15 10.16 12.00
CA THR A 38 -14.51 10.37 11.48
C THR A 38 -14.70 9.67 10.14
N PHE A 39 -13.71 9.80 9.25
CA PHE A 39 -13.70 9.11 7.96
C PHE A 39 -13.75 7.59 8.10
N LEU A 40 -12.92 7.00 8.97
CA LEU A 40 -12.91 5.56 9.19
C LEU A 40 -14.25 5.04 9.72
N LYS A 41 -14.94 5.80 10.58
CA LYS A 41 -16.29 5.46 11.06
C LYS A 41 -17.31 5.50 9.93
N ALA A 42 -17.33 6.58 9.14
CA ALA A 42 -18.24 6.71 8.00
C ALA A 42 -18.00 5.61 6.95
N TYR A 43 -16.74 5.32 6.65
CA TYR A 43 -16.34 4.26 5.72
C TYR A 43 -16.72 2.87 6.25
N GLY A 44 -16.54 2.61 7.55
CA GLY A 44 -17.01 1.37 8.20
C GLY A 44 -18.51 1.20 8.13
N TYR A 45 -19.27 2.28 8.34
CA TYR A 45 -20.72 2.28 8.23
C TYR A 45 -21.19 2.00 6.80
N ALA A 46 -20.58 2.64 5.80
CA ALA A 46 -20.88 2.42 4.39
C ALA A 46 -20.69 0.95 3.97
N GLY A 47 -19.67 0.27 4.52
CA GLY A 47 -19.40 -1.14 4.26
C GLY A 47 -20.52 -2.10 4.68
N ARG A 48 -21.39 -1.71 5.62
CA ARG A 48 -22.51 -2.55 6.10
C ARG A 48 -23.66 -2.65 5.10
N PHE A 49 -23.73 -1.76 4.12
CA PHE A 49 -24.74 -1.82 3.07
C PHE A 49 -24.35 -2.72 1.89
N ALA A 50 -23.11 -3.21 1.86
CA ALA A 50 -22.66 -4.10 0.80
C ALA A 50 -23.19 -5.52 1.01
N SER A 51 -23.86 -6.07 -0.01
CA SER A 51 -24.34 -7.46 0.02
C SER A 51 -23.22 -8.48 -0.11
N VAL A 52 -22.19 -8.16 -0.90
CA VAL A 52 -21.00 -9.00 -1.11
C VAL A 52 -19.76 -8.11 -1.07
N VAL A 53 -18.77 -8.52 -0.29
CA VAL A 53 -17.50 -7.80 -0.15
C VAL A 53 -16.35 -8.69 -0.58
N LEU A 54 -15.70 -8.30 -1.67
CA LEU A 54 -14.56 -9.00 -2.24
C LEU A 54 -13.26 -8.21 -1.98
N THR A 55 -12.18 -8.92 -1.63
CA THR A 55 -10.88 -8.30 -1.40
C THR A 55 -9.79 -8.98 -2.23
N ASN A 56 -8.83 -8.19 -2.71
CA ASN A 56 -7.83 -8.66 -3.68
C ASN A 56 -6.62 -9.38 -3.07
N SER A 57 -6.54 -9.47 -1.74
CA SER A 57 -5.46 -10.12 -1.01
C SER A 57 -5.85 -10.34 0.44
N THR A 58 -5.15 -11.25 1.13
CA THR A 58 -5.27 -11.45 2.59
C THR A 58 -4.94 -10.19 3.39
N TRP A 59 -4.02 -9.38 2.90
CA TRP A 59 -3.67 -8.09 3.52
C TRP A 59 -4.85 -7.11 3.45
N THR A 60 -5.44 -6.93 2.26
CA THR A 60 -6.61 -6.05 2.09
C THR A 60 -7.80 -6.57 2.89
N ASP A 61 -8.00 -7.88 2.91
CA ASP A 61 -9.06 -8.55 3.66
C ASP A 61 -9.04 -8.20 5.15
N SER A 62 -7.88 -8.40 5.78
CA SER A 62 -7.67 -8.12 7.20
C SER A 62 -7.94 -6.66 7.52
N ARG A 63 -7.61 -5.74 6.60
CA ARG A 63 -7.87 -4.30 6.76
C ARG A 63 -9.34 -3.95 6.64
N ILE A 64 -10.04 -4.49 5.65
CA ILE A 64 -11.47 -4.24 5.46
C ILE A 64 -12.25 -4.82 6.64
N LYS A 65 -11.98 -6.05 7.07
CA LYS A 65 -12.60 -6.65 8.27
C LYS A 65 -12.40 -5.79 9.52
N ALA A 66 -11.19 -5.24 9.72
CA ALA A 66 -10.90 -4.39 10.88
C ALA A 66 -11.64 -3.04 10.89
N ILE A 67 -12.15 -2.57 9.75
CA ILE A 67 -12.87 -1.29 9.62
C ILE A 67 -14.38 -1.52 9.48
N TRP A 68 -14.78 -2.39 8.55
CA TRP A 68 -16.18 -2.61 8.19
C TRP A 68 -16.87 -3.62 9.12
N GLN A 69 -16.12 -4.55 9.74
CA GLN A 69 -16.65 -5.59 10.63
C GLN A 69 -17.75 -6.45 9.97
N VAL A 70 -17.60 -6.75 8.68
CA VAL A 70 -18.51 -7.58 7.88
C VAL A 70 -17.77 -8.81 7.33
N PRO A 71 -18.48 -9.88 6.96
CA PRO A 71 -17.90 -11.00 6.23
C PRO A 71 -17.31 -10.54 4.90
N THR A 72 -16.15 -11.10 4.53
CA THR A 72 -15.45 -10.78 3.29
C THR A 72 -14.87 -12.05 2.68
N THR A 73 -14.73 -12.06 1.35
CA THR A 73 -14.14 -13.16 0.59
C THR A 73 -12.93 -12.67 -0.19
N VAL A 74 -11.81 -13.39 -0.06
CA VAL A 74 -10.58 -13.07 -0.80
C VAL A 74 -10.69 -13.64 -2.22
N VAL A 75 -10.51 -12.77 -3.21
CA VAL A 75 -10.45 -13.10 -4.64
C VAL A 75 -9.19 -12.46 -5.20
N TYR A 76 -8.16 -13.26 -5.46
CA TYR A 76 -6.93 -12.74 -6.05
C TYR A 76 -7.17 -12.29 -7.49
N PRO A 77 -6.56 -11.16 -7.92
CA PRO A 77 -6.72 -10.69 -9.28
C PRO A 77 -6.10 -11.71 -10.26
N PRO A 78 -6.75 -11.99 -11.39
CA PRO A 78 -6.20 -12.88 -12.40
C PRO A 78 -4.94 -12.27 -13.01
N ALA A 79 -3.93 -13.09 -13.29
CA ALA A 79 -2.75 -12.71 -14.05
C ALA A 79 -2.79 -13.39 -15.42
N ASP A 80 -2.77 -12.60 -16.50
CA ASP A 80 -2.64 -13.13 -17.86
C ASP A 80 -1.19 -13.57 -18.10
N LEU A 81 -0.94 -14.87 -17.91
CA LEU A 81 0.39 -15.44 -18.11
C LEU A 81 0.74 -15.62 -19.59
N ARG A 82 -0.25 -15.63 -20.51
CA ARG A 82 -0.03 -15.91 -21.94
C ARG A 82 0.77 -14.79 -22.62
N ARG A 83 0.60 -13.55 -22.17
CA ARG A 83 1.36 -12.38 -22.66
C ARG A 83 2.79 -12.32 -22.13
N GLY A 84 3.07 -12.99 -21.00
CA GLY A 84 4.40 -13.03 -20.37
C GLY A 84 5.22 -14.28 -20.71
N SER A 85 4.59 -15.30 -21.30
CA SER A 85 5.22 -16.57 -21.68
C SER A 85 5.76 -16.59 -23.12
N GLY A 86 5.92 -15.42 -23.75
CA GLY A 86 6.76 -15.33 -24.95
C GLY A 86 8.16 -15.84 -24.60
N GLU A 87 8.74 -16.68 -25.45
CA GLU A 87 10.05 -17.32 -25.26
C GLU A 87 11.01 -16.36 -24.55
N GLY A 88 11.29 -16.61 -23.28
CA GLY A 88 12.30 -15.86 -22.55
C GLY A 88 13.62 -15.91 -23.32
N PRO A 89 14.54 -14.95 -23.12
CA PRO A 89 15.81 -14.91 -23.82
C PRO A 89 16.42 -16.32 -23.86
N ARG A 90 16.61 -16.83 -25.09
CA ARG A 90 17.09 -18.20 -25.34
C ARG A 90 18.26 -18.46 -24.41
N ARG A 91 18.24 -19.60 -23.70
CA ARG A 91 19.35 -20.09 -22.85
C ARG A 91 20.59 -20.31 -23.75
N GLY A 92 21.23 -19.22 -24.15
CA GLY A 92 22.60 -19.19 -24.62
C GLY A 92 23.50 -19.24 -23.39
N SER A 93 24.50 -20.10 -23.49
CA SER A 93 25.57 -20.39 -22.54
C SER A 93 25.99 -19.24 -21.60
N ASP A 94 26.16 -19.63 -20.34
CA ASP A 94 27.11 -19.12 -19.35
C ASP A 94 26.92 -17.70 -18.76
N LEU A 95 26.79 -17.70 -17.42
CA LEU A 95 26.69 -16.56 -16.50
C LEU A 95 25.40 -15.73 -16.61
N ARG A 96 24.41 -16.06 -15.76
CA ARG A 96 23.42 -15.05 -15.36
C ARG A 96 24.17 -13.98 -14.56
N PRO A 97 24.28 -12.73 -15.04
CA PRO A 97 24.83 -11.68 -14.20
C PRO A 97 23.97 -11.52 -12.95
N ASN A 98 24.56 -11.02 -11.85
CA ASN A 98 23.83 -10.60 -10.65
C ASN A 98 22.96 -9.38 -10.99
N LEU A 99 21.87 -9.61 -11.72
CA LEU A 99 20.99 -8.58 -12.27
C LEU A 99 19.77 -8.41 -11.39
N VAL A 100 19.63 -7.21 -10.83
CA VAL A 100 18.43 -6.77 -10.13
C VAL A 100 17.63 -5.87 -11.06
N VAL A 101 16.37 -6.22 -11.34
CA VAL A 101 15.46 -5.41 -12.17
C VAL A 101 14.32 -4.90 -11.29
N SER A 102 14.15 -3.58 -11.23
CA SER A 102 13.03 -2.94 -10.53
C SER A 102 12.02 -2.40 -11.53
N LEU A 103 10.83 -3.01 -11.57
CA LEU A 103 9.73 -2.60 -12.44
C LEU A 103 8.58 -2.05 -11.59
N SER A 104 8.41 -0.73 -11.61
CA SER A 104 7.27 -0.09 -10.96
C SER A 104 7.01 1.30 -11.55
N GLN A 105 5.76 1.77 -11.46
CA GLN A 105 5.44 3.15 -11.80
C GLN A 105 6.14 4.12 -10.83
N PHE A 106 6.65 5.25 -11.35
CA PHE A 106 7.18 6.34 -10.55
C PHE A 106 6.07 6.99 -9.72
N ARG A 107 5.92 6.52 -8.49
CA ARG A 107 5.00 7.09 -7.49
C ARG A 107 5.67 7.15 -6.12
N ARG A 108 5.26 8.12 -5.30
CA ARG A 108 5.88 8.38 -3.99
C ARG A 108 5.78 7.18 -3.06
N GLU A 109 4.65 6.47 -3.07
CA GLU A 109 4.43 5.28 -2.24
C GLU A 109 5.31 4.08 -2.64
N LYS A 110 5.88 4.07 -3.86
CA LYS A 110 6.81 3.05 -4.34
C LYS A 110 8.26 3.32 -3.93
N ASN A 111 8.55 4.53 -3.40
CA ASN A 111 9.81 4.94 -2.81
C ASN A 111 11.06 4.46 -3.58
N GLN A 112 11.16 4.81 -4.87
CA GLN A 112 12.30 4.39 -5.69
C GLN A 112 13.64 4.98 -5.23
N SER A 113 13.63 6.15 -4.58
CA SER A 113 14.83 6.75 -4.00
C SER A 113 15.53 5.83 -2.99
N LEU A 114 14.76 5.12 -2.16
CA LEU A 114 15.31 4.15 -1.21
C LEU A 114 16.10 3.03 -1.91
N GLN A 115 15.68 2.62 -3.11
CA GLN A 115 16.41 1.61 -3.88
C GLN A 115 17.78 2.17 -4.28
N LEU A 116 17.83 3.39 -4.84
CA LEU A 116 19.08 4.05 -5.21
C LEU A 116 19.99 4.25 -4.00
N GLU A 117 19.46 4.71 -2.86
CA GLU A 117 20.23 4.91 -1.63
C GLU A 117 20.80 3.60 -1.08
N ALA A 118 20.04 2.50 -1.16
CA ALA A 118 20.50 1.19 -0.71
C ALA A 118 21.64 0.67 -1.57
N PHE A 119 21.56 0.84 -2.89
CA PHE A 119 22.61 0.41 -3.83
C PHE A 119 23.79 1.38 -3.92
N ALA A 120 23.63 2.64 -3.52
CA ALA A 120 24.75 3.59 -3.40
C ALA A 120 25.67 3.29 -2.20
N LYS A 121 25.21 2.48 -1.23
CA LYS A 121 25.97 2.05 -0.05
C LYS A 121 26.67 0.71 -0.26
N VAL A 122 26.48 0.07 -1.41
CA VAL A 122 27.13 -1.17 -1.85
C VAL A 122 28.32 -0.78 -2.71
#